data_AF-A0A066VBH2-F1
#
_entry.id   AF-A0A066VBH2-F1
#
_cell.length_a   1.000
_cell.length_b   1.000
_cell.length_c   1.000
_cell.angle_alpha   90.00
_cell.angle_beta   90.00
_cell.angle_gamma   90.00
#
_symmetry.space_group_name_H-M   'P 1'
#
loop_
_entity.id
_entity.type
_entity.pdbx_description
1 polymer ?
#
loop_
_entity_poly.entity_id
_entity_poly.type
_entity_poly.pdbx_seq_one_letter_code
_entity_poly.pdbx_strand_id
1 'polypeptide(L)'
;MASLLRSAGPAARQALAVSASPLAASSSSSSVLRTAALHTSRALGKDPQLGDYPDVAYSSRQLRKSSPKWFDPQEKANYAETLHEQEDVLSVWAPDLHQNVKPTSALFQLLLAAGAASLFASIIYATRPSLPAMPRSYPRDGLAEELGGPQVAAYTGAEAGEVGEEVAEE
;
A
#
# COMPACT_ATOMS: atom_id res chain seq x y z
N MET A 1 -54.02 -41.34 55.61
CA MET A 1 -52.60 -40.93 55.43
C MET A 1 -52.59 -39.80 54.42
N ALA A 2 -52.48 -38.57 54.90
CA ALA A 2 -52.68 -37.36 54.09
C ALA A 2 -51.33 -36.71 53.72
N SER A 3 -51.27 -36.38 52.43
CA SER A 3 -50.21 -35.74 51.68
C SER A 3 -49.87 -34.31 52.16
N LEU A 4 -48.59 -33.95 52.14
CA LEU A 4 -48.12 -32.57 52.04
C LEU A 4 -47.02 -32.50 50.98
N LEU A 5 -47.42 -32.05 49.79
CA LEU A 5 -46.53 -31.65 48.70
C LEU A 5 -45.81 -30.36 49.11
N ARG A 6 -44.48 -30.35 49.01
CA ARG A 6 -43.64 -29.16 49.13
C ARG A 6 -43.41 -28.59 47.73
N SER A 7 -43.90 -27.37 47.49
CA SER A 7 -43.71 -26.64 46.23
C SER A 7 -42.25 -26.18 46.08
N ALA A 8 -41.64 -26.49 44.93
CA ALA A 8 -40.37 -25.91 44.50
C ALA A 8 -40.65 -24.60 43.73
N GLY A 9 -40.02 -23.50 44.15
CA GLY A 9 -40.04 -22.22 43.43
C GLY A 9 -38.99 -22.20 42.31
N PRO A 10 -39.22 -21.47 41.20
CA PRO A 10 -38.30 -21.44 40.08
C PRO A 10 -37.06 -20.57 40.38
N ALA A 11 -35.88 -21.13 40.13
CA ALA A 11 -34.61 -20.40 40.11
C ALA A 11 -34.55 -19.51 38.86
N ALA A 12 -34.48 -18.20 39.06
CA ALA A 12 -34.36 -17.22 37.99
C ALA A 12 -32.99 -17.36 37.28
N ARG A 13 -33.05 -17.72 36.00
CA ARG A 13 -31.93 -17.70 35.07
C ARG A 13 -31.69 -16.27 34.61
N GLN A 14 -30.56 -15.68 34.98
CA GLN A 14 -30.09 -14.44 34.36
C GLN A 14 -29.00 -14.80 33.35
N ALA A 15 -29.37 -14.79 32.07
CA ALA A 15 -28.45 -14.84 30.96
C ALA A 15 -27.96 -13.41 30.69
N LEU A 16 -26.66 -13.17 30.85
CA LEU A 16 -26.04 -11.91 30.44
C LEU A 16 -25.83 -11.94 28.93
N ALA A 17 -26.54 -11.06 28.23
CA ALA A 17 -26.39 -10.83 26.81
C ALA A 17 -25.13 -9.98 26.58
N VAL A 18 -24.14 -10.52 25.86
CA VAL A 18 -22.98 -9.77 25.37
C VAL A 18 -23.41 -9.04 24.10
N SER A 19 -23.53 -7.72 24.16
CA SER A 19 -23.75 -6.88 22.98
C SER A 19 -22.41 -6.67 22.25
N ALA A 20 -22.20 -7.37 21.14
CA ALA A 20 -21.10 -7.10 20.23
C ALA A 20 -21.51 -5.96 19.29
N SER A 21 -20.98 -4.76 19.51
CA SER A 21 -21.11 -3.63 18.57
C SER A 21 -20.11 -3.83 17.42
N PRO A 22 -20.53 -3.92 16.15
CA PRO A 22 -19.60 -3.93 15.04
C PRO A 22 -19.08 -2.50 14.80
N LEU A 23 -17.77 -2.29 14.97
CA LEU A 23 -17.09 -1.09 14.49
C LEU A 23 -17.14 -1.07 12.96
N ALA A 24 -18.02 -0.24 12.43
CA ALA A 24 -18.07 0.06 11.01
C ALA A 24 -16.82 0.85 10.60
N ALA A 25 -15.79 0.16 10.14
CA ALA A 25 -14.64 0.78 9.49
C ALA A 25 -15.07 1.28 8.10
N SER A 26 -15.51 2.54 8.03
CA SER A 26 -15.68 3.26 6.76
C SER A 26 -14.30 3.65 6.22
N SER A 27 -13.59 2.68 5.63
CA SER A 27 -12.45 2.99 4.77
C SER A 27 -12.98 3.47 3.44
N SER A 28 -13.26 4.77 3.35
CA SER A 28 -13.34 5.46 2.06
C SER A 28 -11.93 5.57 1.50
N SER A 29 -11.35 4.44 1.09
CA SER A 29 -10.26 4.44 0.13
C SER A 29 -10.82 4.90 -1.20
N SER A 30 -10.88 6.22 -1.41
CA SER A 30 -10.89 6.77 -2.76
C SER A 30 -9.50 6.55 -3.35
N SER A 31 -9.17 5.30 -3.65
CA SER A 31 -8.10 4.97 -4.57
C SER A 31 -8.56 5.44 -5.93
N VAL A 32 -8.37 6.72 -6.20
CA VAL A 32 -8.36 7.25 -7.56
C VAL A 32 -7.07 6.71 -8.18
N LEU A 33 -7.07 5.41 -8.48
CA LEU A 33 -6.18 4.80 -9.44
C LEU A 33 -6.60 5.39 -10.78
N ARG A 34 -6.16 6.62 -11.09
CA ARG A 34 -5.97 7.06 -12.47
C ARG A 34 -4.76 6.33 -13.03
N THR A 35 -4.81 5.01 -13.02
CA THR A 35 -4.00 4.21 -13.91
C THR A 35 -4.56 4.45 -15.30
N ALA A 36 -3.71 4.97 -16.18
CA ALA A 36 -3.97 5.29 -17.57
C ALA A 36 -4.73 4.17 -18.33
N ALA A 37 -6.06 4.17 -18.22
CA ALA A 37 -6.93 3.42 -19.10
C ALA A 37 -7.29 4.31 -20.30
N LEU A 38 -6.28 4.77 -21.04
CA LEU A 38 -6.50 5.55 -22.28
C LEU A 38 -6.35 4.70 -23.55
N HIS A 39 -6.07 3.40 -23.44
CA HIS A 39 -5.76 2.59 -24.62
C HIS A 39 -6.79 1.49 -24.93
N THR A 40 -8.02 1.64 -24.44
CA THR A 40 -9.16 0.78 -24.82
C THR A 40 -9.86 1.27 -26.10
N SER A 41 -9.57 2.48 -26.60
CA SER A 41 -10.16 3.01 -27.85
C SER A 41 -9.71 2.24 -29.10
N ARG A 42 -8.44 1.80 -29.17
CA ARG A 42 -7.90 1.11 -30.36
C ARG A 42 -8.52 -0.27 -30.63
N ALA A 43 -9.05 -0.93 -29.60
CA ALA A 43 -9.76 -2.20 -29.79
C ALA A 43 -11.13 -2.01 -30.47
N LEU A 44 -11.63 -0.77 -30.56
CA LEU A 44 -13.01 -0.45 -30.93
C LEU A 44 -13.16 0.23 -32.30
N GLY A 45 -12.06 0.53 -33.02
CA GLY A 45 -12.06 1.22 -34.32
C GLY A 45 -11.35 2.57 -34.30
N LYS A 46 -11.58 3.41 -35.32
CA LYS A 46 -11.03 4.78 -35.39
C LYS A 46 -11.57 5.59 -34.19
N ASP A 47 -10.68 6.24 -33.45
CA ASP A 47 -11.08 7.05 -32.29
C ASP A 47 -12.09 8.13 -32.73
N PRO A 48 -13.30 8.17 -32.15
CA PRO A 48 -14.31 9.18 -32.49
C PRO A 48 -13.84 10.62 -32.21
N GLN A 49 -12.87 10.84 -31.32
CA GLN A 49 -12.32 12.15 -31.03
C GLN A 49 -11.32 12.65 -32.11
N LEU A 50 -10.84 11.76 -32.97
CA LEU A 50 -9.79 12.04 -33.95
C LEU A 50 -10.29 12.87 -35.16
N GLY A 51 -11.60 12.84 -35.44
CA GLY A 51 -12.21 13.55 -36.56
C GLY A 51 -11.58 13.15 -37.91
N ASP A 52 -11.08 14.15 -38.64
CA ASP A 52 -10.43 13.98 -39.96
C ASP A 52 -8.92 13.68 -39.87
N TYR A 53 -8.33 13.71 -38.67
CA TYR A 53 -6.92 13.38 -38.51
C TYR A 53 -6.68 11.89 -38.87
N PRO A 54 -5.55 11.55 -39.51
CA PRO A 54 -5.23 10.18 -39.85
C PRO A 54 -4.95 9.32 -38.60
N ASP A 55 -5.50 8.11 -38.56
CA ASP A 55 -5.20 7.11 -37.53
C ASP A 55 -3.85 6.45 -37.86
N VAL A 56 -2.78 6.99 -37.27
CA VAL A 56 -1.44 6.42 -37.41
C VAL A 56 -1.17 5.38 -36.33
N ALA A 57 -0.27 4.44 -36.60
CA ALA A 57 0.01 3.35 -35.68
C ALA A 57 0.60 3.86 -34.35
N TYR A 58 -0.01 3.45 -33.23
CA TYR A 58 0.49 3.70 -31.89
C TYR A 58 1.83 3.00 -31.68
N SER A 59 2.92 3.71 -31.94
CA SER A 59 4.29 3.21 -31.82
C SER A 59 5.21 4.32 -31.32
N SER A 60 5.89 4.05 -30.22
CA SER A 60 6.82 5.02 -29.65
C SER A 60 8.04 5.19 -30.55
N ARG A 61 8.49 6.44 -30.65
CA ARG A 61 9.67 6.84 -31.39
C ARG A 61 10.94 6.28 -30.76
N GLN A 62 10.93 5.98 -29.46
CA GLN A 62 12.03 5.31 -28.77
C GLN A 62 12.43 4.00 -29.45
N LEU A 63 11.45 3.24 -29.95
CA LEU A 63 11.65 1.95 -30.62
C LEU A 63 12.28 2.07 -32.02
N ARG A 64 12.27 3.27 -32.61
CA ARG A 64 12.92 3.50 -33.90
C ARG A 64 14.43 3.35 -33.77
N LYS A 65 15.05 2.76 -34.78
CA LYS A 65 16.51 2.65 -34.88
C LYS A 65 17.13 4.05 -34.89
N SER A 66 18.11 4.27 -34.03
CA SER A 66 18.91 5.49 -34.07
C SER A 66 19.70 5.56 -35.38
N SER A 67 19.56 6.66 -36.12
CA SER A 67 20.21 6.87 -37.41
C SER A 67 20.48 8.36 -37.63
N PRO A 68 21.66 8.75 -38.15
CA PRO A 68 21.92 10.14 -38.52
C PRO A 68 21.14 10.60 -39.77
N LYS A 69 20.36 9.70 -40.40
CA LYS A 69 19.56 10.00 -41.60
C LYS A 69 18.22 10.67 -41.28
N TRP A 70 17.78 10.64 -40.02
CA TRP A 70 16.60 11.37 -39.59
C TRP A 70 16.83 12.86 -39.79
N PHE A 71 15.80 13.60 -40.19
CA PHE A 71 15.85 15.06 -40.26
C PHE A 71 16.20 15.65 -38.89
N ASP A 72 15.55 15.11 -37.85
CA ASP A 72 15.92 15.35 -36.45
C ASP A 72 16.41 14.02 -35.83
N PRO A 73 17.72 13.84 -35.65
CA PRO A 73 18.29 12.66 -35.02
C PRO A 73 17.92 12.48 -33.55
N GLN A 74 17.64 13.56 -32.81
CA GLN A 74 17.30 13.51 -31.39
C GLN A 74 15.89 12.96 -31.20
N GLU A 75 14.95 13.49 -31.97
CA GLU A 75 13.55 13.04 -31.95
C GLU A 75 13.31 11.79 -32.80
N LYS A 76 14.28 11.40 -33.65
CA LYS A 76 14.12 10.33 -34.66
C LYS A 76 12.94 10.62 -35.61
N ALA A 77 12.85 11.88 -36.07
CA ALA A 77 11.79 12.43 -36.93
C ALA A 77 12.24 12.63 -38.37
N ASN A 78 11.31 12.55 -39.31
CA ASN A 78 11.45 13.19 -40.62
C ASN A 78 10.58 14.45 -40.73
N TYR A 79 11.01 15.39 -41.56
CA TYR A 79 10.19 16.57 -41.89
C TYR A 79 8.93 16.14 -42.64
N ALA A 80 7.79 16.78 -42.32
CA ALA A 80 6.46 16.48 -42.89
C ALA A 80 5.95 15.04 -42.66
N GLU A 81 6.51 14.32 -41.69
CA GLU A 81 5.93 13.06 -41.21
C GLU A 81 4.63 13.35 -40.43
N THR A 82 3.59 12.55 -40.67
CA THR A 82 2.36 12.61 -39.89
C THR A 82 2.63 12.14 -38.46
N LEU A 83 2.35 12.99 -37.48
CA LEU A 83 2.51 12.66 -36.06
C LEU A 83 1.32 11.83 -35.57
N HIS A 84 1.50 11.16 -34.44
CA HIS A 84 0.40 10.51 -33.74
C HIS A 84 -0.34 11.55 -32.89
N GLU A 85 -1.63 11.35 -32.64
CA GLU A 85 -2.44 12.25 -31.82
C GLU A 85 -1.89 12.40 -30.39
N GLN A 86 -1.29 11.34 -29.86
CA GLN A 86 -0.63 11.28 -28.55
C GLN A 86 0.90 11.24 -28.72
N GLU A 87 1.43 12.17 -29.52
CA GLU A 87 2.87 12.26 -29.79
C GLU A 87 3.67 12.51 -28.50
N ASP A 88 3.13 13.26 -27.56
CA ASP A 88 3.73 13.56 -26.26
C ASP A 88 4.10 12.29 -25.47
N VAL A 89 3.19 11.31 -25.42
CA VAL A 89 3.38 10.01 -24.75
C VAL A 89 4.24 9.05 -25.58
N LEU A 90 4.24 9.21 -26.91
CA LEU A 90 5.02 8.37 -27.83
C LEU A 90 6.38 8.97 -28.22
N SER A 91 6.71 10.16 -27.71
CA SER A 91 7.91 10.90 -28.00
C SER A 91 9.17 10.17 -27.51
N VAL A 92 10.34 10.62 -27.94
CA VAL A 92 11.60 10.10 -27.38
C VAL A 92 11.75 10.51 -25.91
N TRP A 93 11.15 11.63 -25.51
CA TRP A 93 11.16 12.19 -24.16
C TRP A 93 10.17 11.55 -23.19
N ALA A 94 9.30 10.67 -23.68
CA ALA A 94 8.41 9.90 -22.84
C ALA A 94 9.17 8.98 -21.88
N PRO A 95 8.51 8.44 -20.84
CA PRO A 95 9.10 7.37 -20.02
C PRO A 95 9.59 6.21 -20.89
N ASP A 96 10.76 5.67 -20.56
CA ASP A 96 11.45 4.67 -21.39
C ASP A 96 10.70 3.33 -21.47
N LEU A 97 10.58 2.80 -22.68
CA LEU A 97 9.91 1.54 -22.97
C LEU A 97 10.87 0.37 -22.97
N HIS A 98 10.66 -0.54 -22.01
CA HIS A 98 11.45 -1.74 -21.86
C HIS A 98 10.83 -2.91 -22.66
N GLN A 99 11.46 -3.32 -23.76
CA GLN A 99 10.95 -4.41 -24.61
C GLN A 99 11.29 -5.81 -24.10
N ASN A 100 12.42 -5.94 -23.41
CA ASN A 100 12.99 -7.25 -23.04
C ASN A 100 12.26 -7.89 -21.85
N VAL A 101 11.57 -7.09 -21.03
CA VAL A 101 10.93 -7.55 -19.80
C VAL A 101 9.47 -7.14 -19.80
N LYS A 102 8.58 -8.11 -19.62
CA LYS A 102 7.15 -7.84 -19.46
C LYS A 102 6.90 -7.09 -18.15
N PRO A 103 6.06 -6.05 -18.11
CA PRO A 103 5.79 -5.28 -16.89
C PRO A 103 5.30 -6.14 -15.71
N THR A 104 4.49 -7.15 -16.00
CA THR A 104 3.99 -8.10 -14.99
C THR A 104 5.10 -8.93 -14.35
N SER A 105 6.09 -9.36 -15.16
CA SER A 105 7.25 -10.10 -14.68
C SER A 105 8.17 -9.22 -13.85
N ALA A 106 8.40 -7.97 -14.28
CA ALA A 106 9.25 -7.03 -13.54
C ALA A 106 8.66 -6.72 -12.15
N LEU A 107 7.35 -6.43 -12.10
CA LEU A 107 6.66 -6.17 -10.85
C LEU A 107 6.69 -7.38 -9.92
N PHE A 108 6.43 -8.57 -10.46
CA PHE A 108 6.49 -9.82 -9.70
C PHE A 108 7.87 -10.04 -9.08
N GLN A 109 8.95 -9.88 -9.86
CA GLN A 109 10.32 -10.05 -9.36
C GLN A 109 10.68 -9.02 -8.28
N LEU A 110 10.26 -7.77 -8.45
CA LEU A 110 10.48 -6.70 -7.47
C LEU A 110 9.77 -7.02 -6.14
N LEU A 111 8.49 -7.39 -6.21
CA LEU A 111 7.72 -7.75 -5.01
C LEU A 111 8.25 -9.01 -4.35
N LEU A 112 8.67 -10.00 -5.13
CA LEU A 112 9.28 -11.22 -4.61
C LEU A 112 10.59 -10.92 -3.89
N ALA A 113 11.44 -10.07 -4.45
CA ALA A 113 12.71 -9.68 -3.82
C ALA A 113 12.49 -8.89 -2.53
N ALA A 114 11.61 -7.87 -2.57
CA ALA A 114 11.27 -7.07 -1.39
C ALA A 114 10.60 -7.92 -0.30
N GLY A 115 9.69 -8.80 -0.69
CA GLY A 115 9.00 -9.74 0.19
C GLY A 115 9.96 -10.74 0.83
N ALA A 116 10.86 -11.34 0.05
CA ALA A 116 11.86 -12.27 0.56
C ALA A 116 12.82 -11.60 1.55
N ALA A 117 13.29 -10.39 1.24
CA ALA A 117 14.16 -9.63 2.14
C ALA A 117 13.44 -9.26 3.45
N SER A 118 12.19 -8.80 3.36
CA SER A 118 11.37 -8.42 4.52
C SER A 118 11.02 -9.63 5.38
N LEU A 119 10.66 -10.75 4.76
CA LEU A 119 10.37 -12.01 5.45
C LEU A 119 11.61 -12.52 6.17
N PHE A 120 12.77 -12.52 5.51
CA PHE A 120 14.03 -12.93 6.11
C PHE A 120 14.40 -12.07 7.32
N ALA A 121 14.31 -10.74 7.17
CA ALA A 121 14.54 -9.81 8.27
C ALA A 121 13.57 -10.04 9.45
N SER A 122 12.29 -10.30 9.14
CA SER A 122 11.26 -10.56 10.15
C SER A 122 11.52 -11.86 10.91
N ILE A 123 11.95 -12.92 10.22
CA ILE A 123 12.31 -14.20 10.85
C ILE A 123 13.52 -14.00 11.77
N ILE A 124 14.56 -13.29 11.31
CA ILE A 124 15.72 -12.98 12.17
C ILE A 124 15.28 -12.19 13.39
N TYR A 125 14.44 -11.16 13.22
CA TYR A 125 13.95 -10.36 14.32
C TYR A 125 13.19 -11.20 15.34
N ALA A 126 12.29 -12.08 14.89
CA ALA A 126 11.49 -12.94 15.76
C ALA A 126 12.30 -14.04 16.47
N THR A 127 13.39 -14.50 15.86
CA THR A 127 14.24 -15.57 16.42
C THR A 127 15.43 -15.04 17.22
N ARG A 128 15.59 -13.72 17.34
CA ARG A 128 16.68 -13.14 18.13
C ARG A 128 16.49 -13.46 19.62
N PRO A 129 17.50 -14.04 20.28
CA PRO A 129 17.46 -14.23 21.72
C PRO A 129 17.50 -12.87 22.43
N SER A 130 16.97 -12.83 23.65
CA SER A 130 17.07 -11.66 24.51
C SER A 130 18.54 -11.30 24.74
N LEU A 131 18.82 -10.00 24.81
CA LEU A 131 20.16 -9.49 25.10
C LEU A 131 20.63 -10.06 26.46
N PRO A 132 21.86 -10.59 26.56
CA PRO A 132 22.39 -11.13 27.83
C PRO A 132 22.78 -10.04 28.84
N ALA A 133 22.56 -8.76 28.51
CA ALA A 133 22.87 -7.62 29.35
C ALA A 133 21.57 -6.92 29.75
N MET A 134 21.48 -6.55 31.03
CA MET A 134 20.40 -5.68 31.49
C MET A 134 20.47 -4.33 30.77
N PRO A 135 19.31 -3.71 30.44
CA PRO A 135 19.30 -2.37 29.90
C PRO A 135 19.95 -1.41 30.90
N ARG A 136 20.57 -0.34 30.38
CA ARG A 136 21.21 0.67 31.23
C ARG A 136 20.17 1.39 32.06
N SER A 137 20.26 1.24 33.39
CA SER A 137 19.45 2.01 34.34
C SER A 137 20.08 3.39 34.58
N TYR A 138 19.26 4.43 34.62
CA TYR A 138 19.68 5.78 34.95
C TYR A 138 19.04 6.24 36.28
N PRO A 139 19.76 6.99 37.14
CA PRO A 139 19.21 7.50 38.40
C PRO A 139 18.09 8.53 38.17
N ARG A 140 17.34 8.90 39.23
CA ARG A 140 16.26 9.91 39.15
C ARG A 140 15.20 9.56 38.10
N ASP A 141 14.61 8.37 38.22
CA ASP A 141 13.52 7.89 37.37
C ASP A 141 13.82 8.00 35.86
N GLY A 142 14.96 7.46 35.43
CA GLY A 142 15.32 7.47 34.01
C GLY A 142 15.75 8.82 33.45
N LEU A 143 16.20 9.76 34.30
CA LEU A 143 16.55 11.13 33.91
C LEU A 143 15.35 11.90 33.31
N ALA A 144 14.12 11.56 33.72
CA ALA A 144 12.91 12.13 33.16
C ALA A 144 12.92 13.67 33.16
N GLU A 145 13.36 14.31 34.26
CA GLU A 145 13.46 15.77 34.38
C GLU A 145 14.51 16.38 33.42
N GLU A 146 15.63 15.70 33.20
CA GLU A 146 16.71 16.17 32.31
C GLU A 146 16.39 15.98 30.83
N LEU A 147 15.59 14.96 30.50
CA LEU A 147 15.14 14.65 29.14
C LEU A 147 13.87 15.41 28.74
N GLY A 148 13.45 16.40 29.52
CA GLY A 148 12.34 17.31 29.18
C GLY A 148 11.02 17.05 29.93
N GLY A 149 11.07 16.24 30.99
CA GLY A 149 10.01 16.08 31.97
C GLY A 149 8.64 15.72 31.35
N PRO A 150 7.53 16.19 31.94
CA PRO A 150 6.18 15.87 31.44
C PRO A 150 5.89 16.43 30.05
N GLN A 151 6.68 17.40 29.57
CA GLN A 151 6.49 18.02 28.26
C GLN A 151 6.95 17.10 27.13
N VAL A 152 8.02 16.31 27.34
CA VAL A 152 8.50 15.32 26.37
C VAL A 152 7.69 14.02 26.45
N ALA A 153 7.25 13.61 27.64
CA ALA A 153 6.35 12.47 27.82
C ALA A 153 4.99 12.66 27.11
N ALA A 154 4.49 13.89 27.00
CA ALA A 154 3.26 14.19 26.27
C ALA A 154 3.38 13.97 24.74
N TYR A 155 4.58 14.09 24.17
CA TYR A 155 4.81 13.79 22.74
C TYR A 155 4.97 12.29 22.47
N THR A 156 5.45 11.50 23.44
CA THR A 156 5.61 10.04 23.29
C THR A 156 4.37 9.25 23.72
N GLY A 157 3.58 9.77 24.66
CA GLY A 157 2.36 9.14 25.18
C GLY A 157 1.15 9.12 24.23
N ALA A 158 1.21 9.83 23.10
CA ALA A 158 0.15 9.79 22.10
C ALA A 158 0.13 8.49 21.27
N GLU A 159 1.21 7.68 21.28
CA GLU A 159 1.27 6.38 20.57
C GLU A 159 1.32 5.15 21.49
N ALA A 160 1.56 5.29 22.79
CA ALA A 160 1.83 4.14 23.68
C ALA A 160 0.61 3.65 24.51
N GLY A 161 -0.58 4.22 24.28
CA GLY A 161 -1.72 4.12 25.21
C GLY A 161 -2.70 2.95 25.06
N GLU A 162 -2.36 1.82 24.43
CA GLU A 162 -3.35 0.73 24.25
C GLU A 162 -2.92 -0.70 24.59
N VAL A 163 -1.74 -0.94 25.19
CA VAL A 163 -1.33 -2.32 25.53
C VAL A 163 -0.90 -2.43 26.99
N GLY A 164 -1.80 -2.93 27.83
CA GLY A 164 -1.43 -3.58 29.09
C GLY A 164 -2.14 -3.07 30.34
N GLU A 165 -3.47 -3.17 30.40
CA GLU A 165 -4.18 -3.18 31.68
C GLU A 165 -5.05 -4.43 31.77
N GLU A 166 -4.42 -5.57 32.07
CA GLU A 166 -5.10 -6.65 32.77
C GLU A 166 -4.10 -7.61 33.43
N VAL A 167 -4.47 -8.02 34.65
CA VAL A 167 -3.85 -9.00 35.56
C VAL A 167 -2.97 -8.39 36.66
N ALA A 168 -3.62 -7.93 37.74
CA ALA A 168 -3.26 -8.29 39.11
C ALA A 168 -4.39 -7.90 40.09
N GLU A 169 -5.35 -8.79 40.36
CA GLU A 169 -5.95 -8.93 41.69
C GLU A 169 -6.33 -10.40 41.96
N GLU A 170 -5.99 -10.82 43.18
CA GLU A 170 -6.08 -12.12 43.90
C GLU A 170 -5.11 -13.27 43.56
#